data_AF-A0A6I9N5G8-F1
#
_entry.id   AF-A0A6I9N5G8-F1
#
_cell.length_a   1.000
_cell.length_b   1.000
_cell.length_c   1.000
_cell.angle_alpha   90.00
_cell.angle_beta   90.00
_cell.angle_gamma   90.00
#
_symmetry.space_group_name_H-M   'P 1'
#
loop_
_entity.id
_entity.type
_entity.pdbx_description
1 polymer ?
#
loop_
_entity_poly.entity_id
_entity_poly.type
_entity_poly.pdbx_seq_one_letter_code
_entity_poly.pdbx_strand_id
1 'polypeptide(L)'
;MSNGKEANAAENSSQMTLKESLDECMEALDLFLNNHFSESLDKLRPRVNESMYHALIYATVLEMQAMMTFQPEDISNAGNTMKSAQEVCQRSGCVVNGAIFLFFAGRTEEIKGNIDEAIALFEDGCKAQQAWKQFHHMCYWELMWCYSYKRDWKMAYFYADLLSKESRWSKAMYVYMKAAYLSMLPIDESRPFGDNEVDLFR
;
A
#
# COMPACT_ATOMS: atom_id res chain seq x y z
N MET A 1 -15.20 63.55 -3.03
CA MET A 1 -14.01 62.86 -2.53
C MET A 1 -14.45 61.94 -1.39
N SER A 2 -14.57 60.64 -1.66
CA SER A 2 -14.87 59.61 -0.66
C SER A 2 -14.31 58.28 -1.16
N ASN A 3 -13.42 57.73 -0.34
CA ASN A 3 -13.07 56.34 -0.07
C ASN A 3 -13.23 55.24 -1.15
N GLY A 4 -12.14 54.49 -1.31
CA GLY A 4 -12.18 53.13 -1.82
C GLY A 4 -10.78 52.56 -2.07
N LYS A 5 -9.97 52.40 -1.01
CA LYS A 5 -8.79 51.52 -1.06
C LYS A 5 -9.31 50.11 -1.27
N GLU A 6 -9.23 49.60 -2.50
CA GLU A 6 -9.40 48.18 -2.77
C GLU A 6 -8.29 47.43 -2.06
N ALA A 7 -8.70 46.64 -1.07
CA ALA A 7 -7.86 45.69 -0.38
C ALA A 7 -7.41 44.64 -1.40
N ASN A 8 -6.09 44.55 -1.62
CA ASN A 8 -5.48 43.34 -2.14
C ASN A 8 -5.74 42.23 -1.12
N ALA A 9 -6.84 41.49 -1.32
CA ALA A 9 -7.03 40.18 -0.73
C ALA A 9 -5.95 39.28 -1.34
N ALA A 10 -4.84 39.16 -0.62
CA ALA A 10 -3.89 38.10 -0.84
C ALA A 10 -4.66 36.78 -0.69
N GLU A 11 -4.90 36.10 -1.82
CA GLU A 11 -5.26 34.70 -1.85
C GLU A 11 -4.12 33.91 -1.20
N ASN A 12 -4.19 33.81 0.12
CA ASN A 12 -3.38 32.91 0.91
C ASN A 12 -3.95 31.51 0.68
N SER A 13 -3.60 30.88 -0.45
CA SER A 13 -3.63 29.44 -0.54
C SER A 13 -2.64 28.94 0.49
N SER A 14 -3.14 28.63 1.69
CA SER A 14 -2.35 28.15 2.81
C SER A 14 -1.74 26.82 2.42
N GLN A 15 -0.48 26.87 1.97
CA GLN A 15 0.32 25.73 1.61
C GLN A 15 0.41 24.80 2.83
N MET A 16 -0.29 23.67 2.79
CA MET A 16 -0.31 22.70 3.88
C MET A 16 1.10 22.21 4.16
N THR A 17 1.49 22.18 5.42
CA THR A 17 2.81 21.68 5.80
C THR A 17 2.88 20.16 5.65
N LEU A 18 4.09 19.63 5.48
CA LEU A 18 4.32 18.18 5.43
C LEU A 18 3.75 17.46 6.65
N LYS A 19 3.89 18.06 7.84
CA LYS A 19 3.38 17.49 9.08
C LYS A 19 1.86 17.35 9.04
N GLU A 20 1.16 18.42 8.68
CA GLU A 20 -0.31 18.37 8.59
C GLU A 20 -0.76 17.37 7.52
N SER A 21 -0.03 17.26 6.39
CA SER A 21 -0.32 16.23 5.37
C SER A 21 -0.20 14.82 5.92
N LEU A 22 0.82 14.54 6.72
CA LEU A 22 1.03 13.23 7.35
C LEU A 22 -0.04 12.94 8.41
N ASP A 23 -0.39 13.93 9.23
CA ASP A 23 -1.42 13.78 10.27
C ASP A 23 -2.78 13.46 9.62
N GLU A 24 -3.17 14.16 8.55
CA GLU A 24 -4.40 13.88 7.81
C GLU A 24 -4.42 12.49 7.16
N CYS A 25 -3.28 12.08 6.59
CA CYS A 25 -3.08 10.74 6.04
C CYS A 25 -3.23 9.64 7.10
N MET A 26 -2.72 9.86 8.31
CA MET A 26 -2.86 8.93 9.43
C MET A 26 -4.32 8.80 9.90
N GLU A 27 -5.06 9.92 9.97
CA GLU A 27 -6.49 9.89 10.26
C GLU A 27 -7.28 9.13 9.19
N ALA A 28 -6.96 9.33 7.90
CA ALA A 28 -7.62 8.62 6.81
C ALA A 28 -7.35 7.11 6.86
N LEU A 29 -6.13 6.70 7.23
CA LEU A 29 -5.81 5.29 7.46
C LEU A 29 -6.59 4.71 8.63
N ASP A 30 -6.75 5.46 9.72
CA ASP A 30 -7.55 5.01 10.86
C ASP A 30 -9.02 4.79 10.48
N LEU A 31 -9.61 5.72 9.71
CA LEU A 31 -10.95 5.54 9.14
C LEU A 31 -11.05 4.26 8.31
N PHE A 32 -10.10 4.05 7.39
CA PHE A 32 -10.05 2.86 6.54
C PHE A 32 -10.03 1.56 7.37
N LEU A 33 -9.11 1.47 8.35
CA LEU A 33 -8.97 0.29 9.20
C LEU A 33 -10.17 0.01 10.09
N ASN A 34 -10.91 1.06 10.46
CA ASN A 34 -12.15 0.94 11.22
C ASN A 34 -13.38 0.75 10.32
N ASN A 35 -13.19 0.31 9.07
CA ASN A 35 -14.23 0.05 8.07
C ASN A 35 -15.01 1.29 7.59
N HIS A 36 -14.51 2.50 7.86
CA HIS A 36 -15.07 3.75 7.33
C HIS A 36 -14.43 4.09 5.97
N PHE A 37 -14.58 3.18 5.00
CA PHE A 37 -13.91 3.26 3.69
C PHE A 37 -14.25 4.54 2.92
N SER A 38 -15.53 4.90 2.80
CA SER A 38 -15.95 6.08 2.05
C SER A 38 -15.41 7.37 2.69
N GLU A 39 -15.44 7.47 4.02
CA GLU A 39 -14.94 8.63 4.75
C GLU A 39 -13.42 8.78 4.60
N SER A 40 -12.69 7.66 4.61
CA SER A 40 -11.25 7.63 4.32
C SER A 40 -10.96 8.17 2.92
N LEU A 41 -11.66 7.66 1.90
CA LEU A 41 -11.49 8.09 0.51
C LEU A 41 -11.84 9.58 0.33
N ASP A 42 -12.95 10.03 0.90
CA ASP A 42 -13.39 11.43 0.81
C ASP A 42 -12.40 12.39 1.47
N LYS A 43 -11.76 11.97 2.56
CA LYS A 43 -10.72 12.76 3.24
C LYS A 43 -9.44 12.87 2.40
N LEU A 44 -9.07 11.80 1.70
CA LEU A 44 -7.84 11.76 0.90
C LEU A 44 -7.98 12.46 -0.46
N ARG A 45 -9.15 12.31 -1.09
CA ARG A 45 -9.46 12.74 -2.45
C ARG A 45 -9.04 14.18 -2.81
N PRO A 46 -9.20 15.20 -1.94
CA PRO A 46 -8.89 16.58 -2.30
C PRO A 46 -7.42 16.81 -2.65
N ARG A 47 -6.50 16.00 -2.12
CA ARG A 47 -5.05 16.24 -2.20
C ARG A 47 -4.27 15.15 -2.95
N VAL A 48 -4.95 14.20 -3.58
CA VAL A 48 -4.30 13.10 -4.31
C VAL A 48 -3.40 13.59 -5.46
N ASN A 49 -3.66 14.79 -6.01
CA ASN A 49 -2.85 15.36 -7.09
C ASN A 49 -1.71 16.26 -6.60
N GLU A 50 -1.71 16.63 -5.31
CA GLU A 50 -0.81 17.63 -4.72
C GLU A 50 0.17 16.99 -3.73
N SER A 51 -0.25 15.95 -3.03
CA SER A 51 0.52 15.29 -2.00
C SER A 51 0.71 13.82 -2.33
N MET A 52 1.97 13.42 -2.47
CA MET A 52 2.38 12.04 -2.68
C MET A 52 1.78 11.07 -1.65
N TYR A 53 1.70 11.49 -0.38
CA TYR A 53 1.16 10.65 0.70
C TYR A 53 -0.34 10.40 0.53
N HIS A 54 -1.09 11.43 0.12
CA HIS A 54 -2.51 11.29 -0.18
C HIS A 54 -2.74 10.39 -1.38
N ALA A 55 -1.94 10.57 -2.44
CA ALA A 55 -1.98 9.70 -3.62
C ALA A 55 -1.71 8.23 -3.25
N LEU A 56 -0.71 7.98 -2.39
CA LEU A 56 -0.33 6.64 -1.92
C LEU A 56 -1.44 5.94 -1.17
N ILE A 57 -1.97 6.60 -0.15
CA ILE A 57 -2.98 5.99 0.69
C ILE A 57 -4.26 5.81 -0.11
N TYR A 58 -4.66 6.80 -0.92
CA TYR A 58 -5.85 6.71 -1.76
C TYR A 58 -5.76 5.55 -2.76
N ALA A 59 -4.61 5.40 -3.44
CA ALA A 59 -4.39 4.29 -4.36
C ALA A 59 -4.42 2.93 -3.64
N THR A 60 -3.81 2.84 -2.45
CA THR A 60 -3.78 1.61 -1.64
C THR A 60 -5.19 1.18 -1.22
N VAL A 61 -6.03 2.13 -0.78
CA VAL A 61 -7.41 1.85 -0.39
C VAL A 61 -8.24 1.33 -1.57
N LEU A 62 -8.15 1.99 -2.74
CA LEU A 62 -8.87 1.56 -3.94
C LEU A 62 -8.39 0.22 -4.48
N GLU A 63 -7.11 -0.08 -4.33
CA GLU A 63 -6.57 -1.36 -4.77
C GLU A 63 -6.98 -2.51 -3.85
N MET A 64 -6.99 -2.29 -2.52
CA MET A 64 -7.59 -3.25 -1.59
C MET A 64 -9.07 -3.49 -1.92
N GLN A 65 -9.82 -2.44 -2.30
CA GLN A 65 -11.19 -2.59 -2.79
C GLN A 65 -11.24 -3.48 -4.05
N ALA A 66 -10.40 -3.21 -5.05
CA ALA A 66 -10.34 -3.99 -6.29
C ALA A 66 -10.01 -5.48 -6.04
N MET A 67 -9.09 -5.77 -5.13
CA MET A 67 -8.75 -7.13 -4.73
C MET A 67 -9.87 -7.83 -3.98
N MET A 68 -10.64 -7.11 -3.15
CA MET A 68 -11.72 -7.72 -2.36
C MET A 68 -12.98 -7.96 -3.18
N THR A 69 -13.32 -7.06 -4.11
CA THR A 69 -14.57 -7.15 -4.89
C THR A 69 -14.40 -7.91 -6.20
N PHE A 70 -13.16 -8.00 -6.71
CA PHE A 70 -12.83 -8.53 -8.03
C PHE A 70 -13.68 -7.93 -9.17
N GLN A 71 -14.22 -6.73 -8.99
CA GLN A 71 -15.02 -6.07 -10.03
C GLN A 71 -14.10 -5.46 -11.09
N PRO A 72 -14.36 -5.69 -12.39
CA PRO A 72 -13.53 -5.13 -13.46
C PRO A 72 -13.42 -3.60 -13.41
N GLU A 73 -14.48 -2.92 -12.97
CA GLU A 73 -14.50 -1.47 -12.79
C GLU A 73 -13.56 -1.01 -11.67
N ASP A 74 -13.61 -1.68 -10.52
CA ASP A 74 -12.73 -1.38 -9.38
C ASP A 74 -11.26 -1.63 -9.75
N ILE A 75 -10.95 -2.72 -10.45
CA ILE A 75 -9.59 -3.04 -10.94
C ILE A 75 -9.08 -1.96 -11.91
N SER A 76 -9.92 -1.54 -12.86
CA SER A 76 -9.57 -0.47 -13.80
C SER A 76 -9.33 0.86 -13.08
N ASN A 77 -10.21 1.20 -12.12
CA ASN A 77 -10.10 2.42 -11.32
C ASN A 77 -8.83 2.44 -10.45
N ALA A 78 -8.51 1.32 -9.78
CA ALA A 78 -7.29 1.16 -9.01
C ALA A 78 -6.04 1.34 -9.89
N GLY A 79 -6.00 0.68 -11.06
CA GLY A 79 -4.89 0.80 -12.01
C GLY A 79 -4.69 2.23 -12.53
N ASN A 80 -5.78 2.95 -12.83
CA ASN A 80 -5.69 4.36 -13.26
C ASN A 80 -5.21 5.26 -12.11
N THR A 81 -5.72 5.05 -10.90
CA THR A 81 -5.31 5.81 -9.73
C THR A 81 -3.82 5.63 -9.42
N MET A 82 -3.30 4.42 -9.57
CA MET A 82 -1.88 4.14 -9.36
C MET A 82 -0.97 4.81 -10.38
N LYS A 83 -1.37 4.86 -11.65
CA LYS A 83 -0.66 5.64 -12.66
C LYS A 83 -0.62 7.13 -12.30
N SER A 84 -1.76 7.70 -11.90
CA SER A 84 -1.81 9.09 -11.43
C SER A 84 -0.91 9.33 -10.22
N ALA A 85 -0.87 8.39 -9.26
CA ALA A 85 0.00 8.47 -8.10
C ALA A 85 1.49 8.43 -8.49
N GLN A 86 1.86 7.61 -9.48
CA GLN A 86 3.21 7.57 -10.04
C GLN A 86 3.60 8.90 -10.70
N GLU A 87 2.70 9.53 -11.44
CA GLU A 87 2.91 10.87 -12.04
C GLU A 87 3.08 11.95 -10.96
N VAL A 88 2.30 11.89 -9.88
CA VAL A 88 2.45 12.80 -8.71
C VAL A 88 3.83 12.63 -8.08
N CYS A 89 4.29 11.39 -7.91
CA CYS A 89 5.63 11.12 -7.38
C CYS A 89 6.70 11.74 -8.30
N GLN A 90 6.62 11.50 -9.61
CA GLN A 90 7.59 12.02 -10.59
C GLN A 90 7.66 13.55 -10.57
N ARG A 91 6.50 14.22 -10.54
CA ARG A 91 6.42 15.70 -10.47
C ARG A 91 6.93 16.25 -9.15
N SER A 92 6.75 15.51 -8.06
CA SER A 92 7.26 15.88 -6.72
C SER A 92 8.78 15.67 -6.59
N GLY A 93 9.46 15.24 -7.67
CA GLY A 93 10.90 15.06 -7.70
C GLY A 93 11.36 13.71 -7.12
N CYS A 94 10.49 12.69 -7.06
CA CYS A 94 10.96 11.36 -6.69
C CYS A 94 11.98 10.84 -7.70
N VAL A 95 13.08 10.27 -7.21
CA VAL A 95 14.07 9.63 -8.08
C VAL A 95 13.48 8.32 -8.60
N VAL A 96 13.78 7.96 -9.85
CA VAL A 96 13.35 6.69 -10.49
C VAL A 96 13.77 5.42 -9.72
N ASN A 97 14.76 5.52 -8.85
CA ASN A 97 15.19 4.46 -7.92
C ASN A 97 14.79 4.72 -6.46
N GLY A 98 13.89 5.67 -6.23
CA GLY A 98 13.35 5.98 -4.91
C GLY A 98 12.36 4.91 -4.48
N ALA A 99 12.44 4.50 -3.21
CA ALA A 99 11.62 3.42 -2.65
C ALA A 99 10.12 3.58 -2.93
N ILE A 100 9.57 4.79 -2.75
CA ILE A 100 8.14 5.07 -2.99
C ILE A 100 7.78 4.93 -4.48
N PHE A 101 8.64 5.40 -5.39
CA PHE A 101 8.40 5.25 -6.83
C PHE A 101 8.41 3.78 -7.25
N LEU A 102 9.41 3.02 -6.78
CA LEU A 102 9.53 1.58 -7.04
C LEU A 102 8.35 0.80 -6.48
N PHE A 103 7.85 1.17 -5.30
CA PHE A 103 6.63 0.58 -4.74
C PHE A 103 5.45 0.74 -5.70
N PHE A 104 5.11 1.96 -6.12
CA PHE A 104 3.99 2.17 -7.04
C PHE A 104 4.17 1.54 -8.42
N ALA A 105 5.40 1.53 -8.92
CA ALA A 105 5.71 0.81 -10.15
C ALA A 105 5.41 -0.69 -9.99
N GLY A 106 5.84 -1.29 -8.87
CA GLY A 106 5.57 -2.69 -8.53
C GLY A 106 4.09 -3.00 -8.48
N ARG A 107 3.30 -2.17 -7.79
CA ARG A 107 1.83 -2.30 -7.74
C ARG A 107 1.21 -2.26 -9.13
N THR A 108 1.72 -1.37 -9.98
CA THR A 108 1.16 -1.18 -11.33
C THR A 108 1.36 -2.42 -12.18
N GLU A 109 2.50 -3.08 -12.04
CA GLU A 109 2.77 -4.37 -12.68
C GLU A 109 1.97 -5.52 -12.07
N GLU A 110 1.74 -5.49 -10.75
CA GLU A 110 0.88 -6.46 -10.06
C GLU A 110 -0.56 -6.44 -10.58
N ILE A 111 -1.19 -5.26 -10.67
CA ILE A 111 -2.55 -5.12 -11.22
C ILE A 111 -2.62 -5.56 -12.70
N LYS A 112 -1.56 -5.36 -13.46
CA LYS A 112 -1.48 -5.85 -14.86
C LYS A 112 -1.31 -7.36 -14.95
N GLY A 113 -0.99 -8.04 -13.85
CA GLY A 113 -0.68 -9.47 -13.80
C GLY A 113 0.78 -9.80 -14.13
N ASN A 114 1.66 -8.81 -14.25
CA ASN A 114 3.09 -8.98 -14.49
C ASN A 114 3.84 -9.26 -13.17
N ILE A 115 3.50 -10.38 -12.53
CA ILE A 115 3.89 -10.64 -11.13
C ILE A 115 5.41 -10.72 -10.92
N ASP A 116 6.17 -11.24 -11.88
CA ASP A 116 7.64 -11.31 -11.78
C ASP A 116 8.29 -9.92 -11.74
N GLU A 117 7.80 -8.99 -12.56
CA GLU A 117 8.29 -7.62 -12.58
C GLU A 117 7.88 -6.87 -11.29
N ALA A 118 6.65 -7.11 -10.81
CA ALA A 118 6.18 -6.55 -9.54
C ALA A 118 7.09 -6.95 -8.38
N ILE A 119 7.45 -8.23 -8.28
CA ILE A 119 8.38 -8.75 -7.25
C ILE A 119 9.72 -8.03 -7.32
N ALA A 120 10.33 -7.92 -8.51
CA ALA A 120 11.62 -7.25 -8.69
C ALA A 120 11.58 -5.79 -8.19
N LEU A 121 10.50 -5.07 -8.54
CA LEU A 121 10.30 -3.68 -8.13
C LEU A 121 10.12 -3.53 -6.62
N PHE A 122 9.37 -4.43 -5.97
CA PHE A 122 9.23 -4.40 -4.50
C PHE A 122 10.54 -4.71 -3.77
N GLU A 123 11.31 -5.69 -4.25
CA GLU A 123 12.62 -6.01 -3.70
C GLU A 123 13.61 -4.86 -3.85
N ASP A 124 13.62 -4.20 -5.02
CA ASP A 124 14.46 -3.03 -5.26
C ASP A 124 14.01 -1.83 -4.42
N GLY A 125 12.70 -1.67 -4.20
CA GLY A 125 12.15 -0.71 -3.26
C GLY A 125 12.67 -0.92 -1.84
N CYS A 126 12.67 -2.18 -1.35
CA CYS A 126 13.26 -2.54 -0.07
C CYS A 126 14.76 -2.21 0.00
N LYS A 127 15.52 -2.48 -1.07
CA LYS A 127 16.96 -2.17 -1.15
C LYS A 127 17.23 -0.67 -1.09
N ALA A 128 16.41 0.13 -1.78
CA ALA A 128 16.56 1.57 -1.91
C ALA A 128 16.38 2.36 -0.59
N GLN A 129 15.73 1.77 0.41
CA GLN A 129 15.45 2.44 1.69
C GLN A 129 15.68 1.47 2.86
N GLN A 130 16.73 1.68 3.68
CA GLN A 130 17.05 0.77 4.80
C GLN A 130 16.67 1.31 6.19
N ALA A 131 16.34 2.60 6.30
CA ALA A 131 16.05 3.23 7.59
C ALA A 131 14.58 3.06 8.02
N TRP A 132 13.67 2.90 7.06
CA TRP A 132 12.24 2.93 7.31
C TRP A 132 11.59 1.53 7.25
N LYS A 133 11.56 0.85 8.39
CA LYS A 133 11.05 -0.53 8.50
C LYS A 133 9.58 -0.70 8.11
N GLN A 134 8.75 0.32 8.33
CA GLN A 134 7.34 0.28 7.97
C GLN A 134 7.14 0.21 6.46
N PHE A 135 8.02 0.84 5.68
CA PHE A 135 8.00 0.71 4.22
C PHE A 135 8.36 -0.71 3.79
N HIS A 136 9.34 -1.34 4.43
CA HIS A 136 9.62 -2.76 4.18
C HIS A 136 8.41 -3.64 4.47
N HIS A 137 7.67 -3.37 5.55
CA HIS A 137 6.44 -4.11 5.85
C HIS A 137 5.37 -3.94 4.77
N MET A 138 5.26 -2.75 4.15
CA MET A 138 4.40 -2.57 2.97
C MET A 138 4.87 -3.43 1.80
N CYS A 139 6.16 -3.39 1.44
CA CYS A 139 6.69 -4.23 0.36
C CYS A 139 6.53 -5.73 0.64
N TYR A 140 6.76 -6.18 1.88
CA TYR A 140 6.59 -7.58 2.26
C TYR A 140 5.15 -8.05 2.15
N TRP A 141 4.17 -7.16 2.40
CA TRP A 141 2.77 -7.46 2.19
C TRP A 141 2.47 -7.73 0.71
N GLU A 142 2.96 -6.88 -0.19
CA GLU A 142 2.73 -7.07 -1.63
C GLU A 142 3.48 -8.30 -2.15
N LEU A 143 4.71 -8.54 -1.67
CA LEU A 143 5.48 -9.74 -1.99
C LEU A 143 4.73 -11.01 -1.55
N MET A 144 4.12 -11.01 -0.37
CA MET A 144 3.28 -12.13 0.11
C MET A 144 2.17 -12.47 -0.90
N TRP A 145 1.45 -11.46 -1.42
CA TRP A 145 0.40 -11.65 -2.41
C TRP A 145 0.94 -12.07 -3.78
N CYS A 146 2.00 -11.44 -4.26
CA CYS A 146 2.68 -11.83 -5.50
C CYS A 146 3.09 -13.31 -5.49
N TYR A 147 3.72 -13.79 -4.41
CA TYR A 147 4.08 -15.21 -4.29
C TYR A 147 2.85 -16.12 -4.14
N SER A 148 1.76 -15.63 -3.53
CA SER A 148 0.49 -16.34 -3.49
C SER A 148 -0.10 -16.55 -4.89
N TYR A 149 -0.10 -15.51 -5.72
CA TYR A 149 -0.57 -15.59 -7.11
C TYR A 149 0.29 -16.55 -7.94
N LYS A 150 1.59 -16.62 -7.67
CA LYS A 150 2.51 -17.59 -8.29
C LYS A 150 2.37 -19.02 -7.75
N ARG A 151 1.62 -19.21 -6.64
CA ARG A 151 1.51 -20.47 -5.89
C ARG A 151 2.83 -20.94 -5.26
N ASP A 152 3.73 -20.01 -4.96
CA ASP A 152 4.92 -20.27 -4.15
C ASP A 152 4.56 -20.08 -2.67
N TRP A 153 3.95 -21.12 -2.10
CA TRP A 153 3.41 -21.06 -0.74
C TRP A 153 4.48 -20.91 0.33
N LYS A 154 5.72 -21.35 0.07
CA LYS A 154 6.83 -21.21 1.03
C LYS A 154 7.29 -19.78 1.14
N MET A 155 7.47 -19.09 0.01
CA MET A 155 7.82 -17.68 0.01
C MET A 155 6.67 -16.83 0.55
N ALA A 156 5.43 -17.12 0.18
CA ALA A 156 4.26 -16.45 0.74
C ALA A 156 4.18 -16.62 2.27
N TYR A 157 4.37 -17.86 2.77
CA TYR A 157 4.44 -18.14 4.20
C TYR A 157 5.58 -17.37 4.88
N PHE A 158 6.77 -17.29 4.27
CA PHE A 158 7.92 -16.59 4.84
C PHE A 158 7.60 -15.11 5.10
N TYR A 159 7.00 -14.42 4.12
CA TYR A 159 6.60 -13.01 4.31
C TYR A 159 5.47 -12.86 5.32
N ALA A 160 4.48 -13.76 5.34
CA ALA A 160 3.43 -13.76 6.35
C ALA A 160 4.00 -13.95 7.77
N ASP A 161 4.96 -14.86 7.94
CA ASP A 161 5.65 -15.09 9.21
C ASP A 161 6.47 -13.87 9.66
N LEU A 162 7.25 -13.29 8.74
CA LEU A 162 8.02 -12.08 9.01
C LEU A 162 7.11 -10.92 9.47
N LEU A 163 6.01 -10.69 8.76
CA LEU A 163 5.02 -9.68 9.10
C LEU A 163 4.34 -9.98 10.45
N SER A 164 3.99 -11.23 10.74
CA SER A 164 3.37 -11.61 12.02
C SER A 164 4.25 -11.28 13.24
N LYS A 165 5.57 -11.39 13.06
CA LYS A 165 6.57 -11.14 14.11
C LYS A 165 6.89 -9.65 14.26
N GLU A 166 7.07 -8.95 13.14
CA GLU A 166 7.58 -7.58 13.16
C GLU A 166 6.50 -6.50 13.11
N SER A 167 5.42 -6.72 12.37
CA SER A 167 4.39 -5.71 12.17
C SER A 167 3.44 -5.65 13.36
N ARG A 168 3.01 -4.43 13.69
CA ARG A 168 1.96 -4.18 14.69
C ARG A 168 0.56 -4.23 14.11
N TRP A 169 0.44 -4.16 12.78
CA TRP A 169 -0.81 -4.06 12.07
C TRP A 169 -1.31 -5.45 11.71
N SER A 170 -2.61 -5.69 11.80
CA SER A 170 -3.26 -6.90 11.27
C SER A 170 -2.58 -8.24 11.61
N LYS A 171 -2.01 -8.40 12.81
CA LYS A 171 -1.32 -9.65 13.22
C LYS A 171 -2.17 -10.90 13.01
N ALA A 172 -3.46 -10.80 13.33
CA ALA A 172 -4.41 -11.89 13.12
C ALA A 172 -4.50 -12.31 11.64
N MET A 173 -4.49 -11.34 10.71
CA MET A 173 -4.46 -11.60 9.27
C MET A 173 -3.20 -12.37 8.88
N TYR A 174 -2.03 -11.94 9.35
CA TYR A 174 -0.78 -12.63 9.00
C TYR A 174 -0.73 -14.05 9.54
N VAL A 175 -1.17 -14.28 10.78
CA VAL A 175 -1.26 -15.62 11.37
C VAL A 175 -2.26 -16.50 10.60
N TYR A 176 -3.41 -15.95 10.22
CA TYR A 176 -4.38 -16.65 9.38
C TYR A 176 -3.77 -17.03 8.01
N MET A 177 -3.10 -16.09 7.34
CA MET A 177 -2.46 -16.34 6.06
C MET A 177 -1.34 -17.39 6.17
N LYS A 178 -0.53 -17.38 7.24
CA LYS A 178 0.43 -18.46 7.51
C LYS A 178 -0.27 -19.82 7.51
N ALA A 179 -1.35 -19.96 8.28
CA ALA A 179 -2.10 -21.21 8.38
C ALA A 179 -2.70 -21.64 7.02
N ALA A 180 -3.23 -20.68 6.26
CA ALA A 180 -3.76 -20.90 4.92
C ALA A 180 -2.66 -21.39 3.96
N TYR A 181 -1.48 -20.76 3.94
CA TYR A 181 -0.37 -21.19 3.08
C TYR A 181 0.18 -22.56 3.47
N LEU A 182 0.29 -22.87 4.77
CA LEU A 182 0.67 -24.21 5.20
C LEU A 182 -0.33 -25.28 4.72
N SER A 183 -1.62 -24.94 4.71
CA SER A 183 -2.68 -25.83 4.23
C SER A 183 -2.63 -26.07 2.71
N MET A 184 -2.01 -25.17 1.95
CA MET A 184 -1.81 -25.31 0.51
C MET A 184 -0.55 -26.12 0.15
N LEU A 185 0.34 -26.39 1.11
CA LEU A 185 1.53 -27.22 0.88
C LEU A 185 1.15 -28.70 0.73
N PRO A 186 1.84 -29.45 -0.15
CA PRO A 186 1.71 -30.90 -0.24
C PRO A 186 1.89 -31.58 1.12
N ILE A 187 1.20 -32.70 1.33
CA ILE A 187 1.19 -33.45 2.61
C ILE A 187 2.58 -34.03 2.92
N ASP A 188 3.34 -34.38 1.88
CA ASP A 188 4.69 -34.94 1.95
C ASP A 188 5.78 -33.88 2.16
N GLU A 189 5.44 -32.60 2.06
CA GLU A 189 6.39 -31.51 2.18
C GLU A 189 6.54 -31.03 3.63
N SER A 190 7.79 -30.90 4.09
CA SER A 190 8.10 -30.46 5.45
C SER A 190 7.56 -29.05 5.70
N ARG A 191 6.80 -28.90 6.79
CA ARG A 191 6.27 -27.60 7.22
C ARG A 191 7.42 -26.66 7.64
N PRO A 192 7.48 -25.42 7.11
CA PRO A 192 8.45 -24.43 7.54
C PRO A 192 8.39 -24.19 9.06
N PHE A 193 9.55 -24.10 9.70
CA PHE A 193 9.72 -23.73 11.12
C PHE A 193 8.99 -24.61 12.16
N GLY A 194 8.46 -25.77 11.75
CA GLY A 194 7.75 -26.68 12.65
C GLY A 194 6.34 -26.22 13.04
N ASP A 195 5.82 -25.17 12.38
CA ASP A 195 4.46 -24.69 12.62
C ASP A 195 3.43 -25.73 12.14
N ASN A 196 2.31 -25.78 12.85
CA ASN A 196 1.15 -26.60 12.50
C ASN A 196 -0.03 -25.72 12.11
N GLU A 197 -0.60 -25.93 10.92
CA GLU A 197 -1.74 -25.15 10.42
C GLU A 197 -2.96 -25.18 11.35
N VAL A 198 -3.25 -26.30 12.01
CA VAL A 198 -4.41 -26.45 12.90
C VAL A 198 -4.27 -25.60 14.15
N ASP A 199 -3.05 -25.52 14.71
CA ASP A 199 -2.78 -24.72 15.90
C ASP A 199 -2.79 -23.23 15.56
N LEU A 200 -2.35 -22.85 14.36
CA LEU A 200 -2.39 -21.45 13.90
C LEU A 200 -3.81 -20.94 13.61
N PHE A 201 -4.76 -21.81 13.27
CA PHE A 201 -6.17 -21.44 13.08
C PHE A 201 -6.96 -21.29 14.39
N ARG A 202 -6.42 -21.73 15.53
CA ARG A 202 -7.09 -21.71 16.85
C ARG A 202 -6.73 -20.48 17.67
#